data_AF-A0A3M7MI62-F1
#
_entry.id   AF-A0A3M7MI62-F1
#
_cell.length_a   1.000
_cell.length_b   1.000
_cell.length_c   1.000
_cell.angle_alpha   90.00
_cell.angle_beta   90.00
_cell.angle_gamma   90.00
#
_symmetry.space_group_name_H-M   'P 1'
#
loop_
_entity.id
_entity.type
_entity.pdbx_description
1 polymer ?
#
loop_
_entity_poly.entity_id
_entity_poly.type
_entity_poly.pdbx_seq_one_letter_code
_entity_poly.pdbx_strand_id
1 'polypeptide(L)'
;MACKSTLCTLLATNYNLDQCSIGNELRNLVSKNSTGHAARIKCMLSVDELVILAQNVKAGTLAPSTNTPKYIIERVFPEGAILNHVRILLDGFPRKVDRWEAFKEGVQELWRPDDMTWVIVMDVDRNLARQRFMSRGRAGDEFERRFDEHMENIGPIVAAMKNDGVNVIEYKSAPDYDAGAILKFFSGIPGWTERVGKGSRE
;
A
#
# COMPACT_ATOMS: atom_id res chain seq x y z
N MET A 1 -11.28 -3.46 -7.64
CA MET A 1 -10.56 -3.94 -8.84
C MET A 1 -10.00 -5.34 -8.55
N ALA A 2 -8.87 -5.51 -7.85
CA ALA A 2 -8.27 -6.86 -7.65
C ALA A 2 -8.59 -7.58 -6.31
N CYS A 3 -9.60 -7.18 -5.53
CA CYS A 3 -9.81 -7.67 -4.15
C CYS A 3 -8.62 -7.43 -3.18
N LYS A 4 -7.75 -6.45 -3.49
CA LYS A 4 -6.61 -6.00 -2.65
C LYS A 4 -6.97 -5.90 -1.17
N SER A 5 -8.03 -5.18 -0.83
CA SER A 5 -8.44 -4.98 0.57
C SER A 5 -8.71 -6.29 1.31
N THR A 6 -9.34 -7.27 0.66
CA THR A 6 -9.61 -8.58 1.26
C THR A 6 -8.32 -9.36 1.51
N LEU A 7 -7.40 -9.38 0.53
CA LEU A 7 -6.09 -9.99 0.70
C LEU A 7 -5.28 -9.29 1.80
N CYS A 8 -5.26 -7.96 1.81
CA CYS A 8 -4.54 -7.17 2.80
C CYS A 8 -5.03 -7.46 4.21
N THR A 9 -6.35 -7.53 4.42
CA THR A 9 -6.93 -7.89 5.72
C THR A 9 -6.58 -9.32 6.13
N LEU A 10 -6.62 -10.26 5.19
CA LEU A 10 -6.25 -11.65 5.46
C LEU A 10 -4.78 -11.76 5.90
N LEU A 11 -3.86 -11.16 5.14
CA LEU A 11 -2.43 -11.19 5.44
C LEU A 11 -2.11 -10.43 6.74
N ALA A 12 -2.70 -9.24 6.92
CA ALA A 12 -2.51 -8.45 8.15
C ALA A 12 -2.93 -9.22 9.40
N THR A 13 -4.09 -9.89 9.34
CA THR A 13 -4.59 -10.68 10.47
C THR A 13 -3.73 -11.92 10.74
N ASN A 14 -3.37 -12.68 9.69
CA ASN A 14 -2.65 -13.95 9.87
C ASN A 14 -1.17 -13.75 10.22
N TYR A 15 -0.56 -12.64 9.80
CA TYR A 15 0.86 -12.37 10.01
C TYR A 15 1.12 -11.23 11.00
N ASN A 16 0.08 -10.76 11.70
CA ASN A 16 0.15 -9.68 12.68
C ASN A 16 0.83 -8.41 12.11
N LEU A 17 0.37 -7.96 10.95
CA LEU A 17 0.87 -6.76 10.29
C LEU A 17 -0.10 -5.60 10.55
N ASP A 18 0.46 -4.43 10.82
CA ASP A 18 -0.29 -3.18 10.84
C ASP A 18 -0.72 -2.82 9.40
N GLN A 19 -2.03 -2.81 9.13
CA GLN A 19 -2.53 -2.55 7.79
C GLN A 19 -2.70 -1.03 7.57
N CYS A 20 -2.04 -0.50 6.54
CA CYS A 20 -2.12 0.90 6.16
C CYS A 20 -2.64 1.05 4.72
N SER A 21 -3.93 1.33 4.57
CA SER A 21 -4.55 1.65 3.27
C SER A 21 -4.43 3.14 3.00
N ILE A 22 -3.50 3.54 2.13
CA ILE A 22 -3.19 4.95 1.84
C ILE A 22 -4.41 5.74 1.39
N GLY A 23 -5.28 5.14 0.58
CA GLY A 23 -6.52 5.81 0.17
C GLY A 23 -7.46 6.13 1.34
N ASN A 24 -7.53 5.27 2.36
CA ASN A 24 -8.35 5.49 3.56
C ASN A 24 -7.69 6.52 4.48
N GLU A 25 -6.38 6.37 4.70
CA GLU A 25 -5.57 7.29 5.51
C GLU A 25 -5.67 8.73 4.99
N LEU A 26 -5.46 8.95 3.69
CA LEU A 26 -5.55 10.30 3.11
C LEU A 26 -6.98 10.88 3.16
N ARG A 27 -8.02 10.04 3.03
CA ARG A 27 -9.41 10.50 3.24
C ARG A 27 -9.69 10.91 4.68
N ASN A 28 -9.17 10.14 5.65
CA ASN A 28 -9.28 10.46 7.07
C ASN A 28 -8.52 11.75 7.40
N LEU A 29 -7.31 11.90 6.88
CA LEU A 29 -6.43 13.07 7.06
C LEU A 29 -7.13 14.38 6.68
N VAL A 30 -7.74 14.42 5.49
CA VAL A 30 -8.39 15.64 4.96
C VAL A 30 -9.81 15.84 5.48
N SER A 31 -10.32 14.90 6.27
CA SER A 31 -11.64 15.04 6.89
C SER A 31 -11.62 16.06 8.04
N LYS A 32 -12.79 16.60 8.38
CA LYS A 32 -12.94 17.52 9.52
C LYS A 32 -12.65 16.81 10.85
N ASN A 33 -13.06 15.56 10.97
CA ASN A 33 -12.94 14.74 12.18
C ASN A 33 -11.87 13.67 11.99
N SER A 34 -10.65 14.09 11.64
CA SER A 34 -9.53 13.17 11.48
C SER A 34 -9.24 12.45 12.79
N THR A 35 -9.01 11.14 12.74
CA THR A 35 -8.74 10.29 13.92
C THR A 35 -7.47 9.45 13.76
N GLY A 36 -6.99 8.85 14.85
CA GLY A 36 -5.88 7.89 14.84
C GLY A 36 -4.58 8.48 14.29
N HIS A 37 -3.86 7.69 13.48
CA HIS A 37 -2.60 8.12 12.87
C HIS A 37 -2.77 9.36 11.99
N ALA A 38 -3.86 9.45 11.23
CA ALA A 38 -4.13 10.59 10.36
C ALA A 38 -4.24 11.89 11.15
N ALA A 39 -4.88 11.90 12.33
CA ALA A 39 -4.95 13.08 13.19
C ALA A 39 -3.57 13.51 13.70
N ARG A 40 -2.74 12.54 14.14
CA ARG A 40 -1.37 12.81 14.59
C ARG A 40 -0.52 13.42 13.47
N ILE A 41 -0.53 12.81 12.29
CA ILE A 41 0.28 13.23 11.15
C ILE A 41 -0.22 14.56 10.57
N LYS A 42 -1.53 14.85 10.68
CA LYS A 42 -2.10 16.13 10.24
C LYS A 42 -1.39 17.34 10.84
N CYS A 43 -0.97 17.25 12.10
CA CYS A 43 -0.26 18.32 12.80
C CYS A 43 1.19 18.55 12.29
N MET A 44 1.72 17.63 11.48
CA MET A 44 3.08 17.68 10.92
C MET A 44 3.11 18.22 9.47
N LEU A 45 1.94 18.48 8.89
CA LEU A 45 1.77 18.99 7.53
C LEU A 45 1.44 20.48 7.53
N SER A 46 1.97 21.21 6.55
CA SER A 46 1.61 22.61 6.36
C SER A 46 0.16 22.75 5.87
N VAL A 47 -0.39 23.96 6.02
CA VAL A 47 -1.74 24.26 5.51
C VAL A 47 -1.81 24.03 4.00
N ASP A 48 -0.79 24.43 3.25
CA ASP A 48 -0.74 24.25 1.79
C ASP A 48 -0.68 22.77 1.41
N GLU A 49 0.11 21.96 2.13
CA GLU A 49 0.16 20.51 1.92
C GLU A 49 -1.21 19.87 2.13
N LEU A 50 -1.94 20.28 3.19
CA LEU A 50 -3.28 19.78 3.48
C LEU A 50 -4.31 20.21 2.42
N VAL A 51 -4.22 21.44 1.93
CA VAL A 51 -5.10 21.95 0.84
C VAL A 51 -4.89 21.13 -0.44
N ILE A 52 -3.63 20.92 -0.83
CA ILE A 52 -3.29 20.12 -2.02
C ILE A 52 -3.81 18.69 -1.86
N LEU A 53 -3.53 18.04 -0.73
CA LEU A 53 -4.02 16.69 -0.46
C LEU A 53 -5.55 16.60 -0.51
N ALA A 54 -6.27 17.58 0.04
CA ALA A 54 -7.73 17.62 0.00
C ALA A 54 -8.26 17.76 -1.43
N GLN A 55 -7.63 18.60 -2.26
CA GLN A 55 -7.98 18.75 -3.67
C GLN A 55 -7.76 17.45 -4.45
N ASN A 56 -6.61 16.79 -4.27
CA ASN A 56 -6.31 15.53 -4.94
C ASN A 56 -7.25 14.40 -4.51
N VAL A 57 -7.53 14.27 -3.21
CA VAL A 57 -8.48 13.27 -2.68
C VAL A 57 -9.88 13.51 -3.26
N LYS A 58 -10.34 14.76 -3.31
CA LYS A 58 -11.66 15.12 -3.89
C LYS A 58 -11.72 14.83 -5.39
N ALA A 59 -10.65 15.12 -6.12
CA ALA A 59 -10.57 14.88 -7.56
C ALA A 59 -10.29 13.42 -7.92
N GLY A 60 -9.99 12.55 -6.94
CA GLY A 60 -9.60 11.17 -7.19
C GLY A 60 -8.27 11.06 -7.95
N THR A 61 -7.40 12.07 -7.82
CA THR A 61 -6.10 12.14 -8.48
C THR A 61 -4.96 11.89 -7.52
N LEU A 62 -3.78 11.71 -8.10
CA LEU A 62 -2.54 11.50 -7.39
C LEU A 62 -1.99 12.81 -6.81
N ALA A 63 -1.69 12.83 -5.51
CA ALA A 63 -1.00 13.95 -4.87
C ALA A 63 0.43 14.12 -5.41
N PRO A 64 1.09 15.28 -5.22
CA PRO A 64 2.48 15.47 -5.61
C PRO A 64 3.39 14.36 -5.06
N SER A 65 4.51 14.15 -5.75
CA SER A 65 5.41 13.02 -5.51
C SER A 65 5.98 12.99 -4.09
N THR A 66 6.00 14.10 -3.36
CA THR A 66 6.59 14.24 -2.01
C THR A 66 5.58 14.10 -0.87
N ASN A 67 4.32 14.54 -1.02
CA ASN A 67 3.35 14.55 0.08
C ASN A 67 2.94 13.15 0.55
N THR A 68 2.73 12.21 -0.38
CA THR A 68 2.35 10.84 -0.01
C THR A 68 3.51 10.09 0.66
N PRO A 69 4.76 10.14 0.14
CA PRO A 69 5.92 9.65 0.87
C PRO A 69 6.05 10.24 2.26
N LYS A 70 5.98 11.57 2.42
CA LYS A 70 6.04 12.23 3.74
C LYS A 70 5.02 11.65 4.73
N TYR A 71 3.76 11.46 4.29
CA TYR A 71 2.74 10.82 5.13
C TYR A 71 3.13 9.39 5.53
N ILE A 72 3.65 8.60 4.59
CA ILE A 72 4.01 7.21 4.82
C ILE A 72 5.22 7.10 5.75
N ILE A 73 6.22 7.95 5.58
CA ILE A 73 7.37 8.04 6.48
C ILE A 73 6.89 8.23 7.91
N GLU A 74 6.04 9.24 8.16
CA GLU A 74 5.49 9.50 9.49
C GLU A 74 4.58 8.38 10.02
N ARG A 75 3.94 7.62 9.11
CA ARG A 75 3.04 6.52 9.46
C ARG A 75 3.80 5.24 9.83
N VAL A 76 4.92 4.98 9.15
CA VAL A 76 5.73 3.76 9.28
C VAL A 76 6.81 3.95 10.35
N PHE A 77 7.44 5.12 10.36
CA PHE A 77 8.56 5.47 11.24
C PHE A 77 8.24 6.74 12.04
N PRO A 78 7.20 6.75 12.89
CA PRO A 78 6.97 7.89 13.77
C PRO A 78 8.17 8.13 14.69
N GLU A 79 8.30 9.35 15.19
CA GLU A 79 9.32 9.68 16.20
C GLU A 79 9.28 8.69 17.38
N GLY A 80 10.45 8.14 17.73
CA GLY A 80 10.59 7.12 18.78
C GLY A 80 10.23 5.69 18.35
N ALA A 81 9.98 5.43 17.07
CA ALA A 81 9.74 4.08 16.57
C ALA A 81 10.93 3.14 16.84
N ILE A 82 10.65 1.94 17.34
CA ILE A 82 11.62 0.86 17.43
C ILE A 82 11.62 0.15 16.08
N LEU A 83 12.66 0.38 15.26
CA LEU A 83 12.72 -0.07 13.87
C LEU A 83 12.48 -1.58 13.71
N ASN A 84 13.03 -2.40 14.61
CA ASN A 84 12.85 -3.86 14.59
C ASN A 84 11.41 -4.33 14.90
N HIS A 85 10.53 -3.43 15.37
CA HIS A 85 9.12 -3.73 15.65
C HIS A 85 8.19 -3.25 14.53
N VAL A 86 8.71 -2.54 13.52
CA VAL A 86 7.91 -2.03 12.41
C VAL A 86 7.48 -3.20 11.52
N ARG A 87 6.19 -3.52 11.53
CA ARG A 87 5.58 -4.59 10.72
C ARG A 87 4.31 -4.06 10.08
N ILE A 88 4.44 -3.54 8.86
CA ILE A 88 3.37 -2.81 8.18
C ILE A 88 3.09 -3.39 6.80
N LEU A 89 1.80 -3.44 6.43
CA LEU A 89 1.34 -3.76 5.10
C LEU A 89 0.79 -2.48 4.46
N LEU A 90 1.51 -1.94 3.48
CA LEU A 90 1.10 -0.76 2.72
C LEU A 90 0.20 -1.16 1.54
N ASP A 91 -1.07 -0.74 1.56
CA ASP A 91 -2.00 -0.90 0.44
C ASP A 91 -2.14 0.41 -0.34
N GLY A 92 -1.70 0.36 -1.60
CA GLY A 92 -1.86 1.45 -2.55
C GLY A 92 -0.67 2.40 -2.67
N PHE A 93 0.52 1.98 -2.22
CA PHE A 93 1.79 2.67 -2.41
C PHE A 93 2.93 1.69 -2.75
N PRO A 94 3.88 2.07 -3.60
CA PRO A 94 3.89 3.28 -4.44
C PRO A 94 2.94 3.17 -5.64
N ARG A 95 2.50 4.31 -6.19
CA ARG A 95 1.67 4.37 -7.42
C ARG A 95 2.43 4.88 -8.66
N LYS A 96 3.66 5.34 -8.45
CA LYS A 96 4.61 5.81 -9.46
C LYS A 96 6.02 5.63 -8.91
N VAL A 97 7.01 5.55 -9.79
CA VAL A 97 8.43 5.36 -9.43
C VAL A 97 8.97 6.54 -8.62
N ASP A 98 8.64 7.77 -9.00
CA ASP A 98 9.06 9.00 -8.29
C ASP A 98 8.70 8.99 -6.79
N ARG A 99 7.56 8.42 -6.41
CA ARG A 99 7.14 8.27 -5.01
C ARG A 99 7.96 7.21 -4.27
N TRP A 100 8.34 6.14 -4.95
CA TRP A 100 9.21 5.12 -4.37
C TRP A 100 10.58 5.70 -4.05
N GLU A 101 11.17 6.42 -5.02
CA GLU A 101 12.45 7.11 -4.84
C GLU A 101 12.39 8.14 -3.71
N ALA A 102 11.38 9.02 -3.71
CA ALA A 102 11.20 10.03 -2.67
C ALA A 102 10.99 9.40 -1.27
N PHE A 103 10.35 8.24 -1.19
CA PHE A 103 10.23 7.51 0.07
C PHE A 103 11.58 6.97 0.54
N LYS A 104 12.30 6.24 -0.32
CA LYS A 104 13.63 5.69 0.01
C LYS A 104 14.60 6.78 0.45
N GLU A 105 14.66 7.88 -0.30
CA GLU A 105 15.51 9.02 0.03
C GLU A 105 15.18 9.60 1.41
N GLY A 106 13.89 9.74 1.71
CA GLY A 106 13.42 10.26 3.00
C GLY A 106 13.64 9.34 4.20
N VAL A 107 13.86 8.03 3.99
CA VAL A 107 14.06 7.05 5.08
C VAL A 107 15.45 6.41 5.08
N GLN A 108 16.37 6.81 4.21
CA GLN A 108 17.64 6.11 3.99
C GLN A 108 18.52 5.91 5.24
N GLU A 109 18.35 6.77 6.26
CA GLU A 109 19.03 6.70 7.56
C GLU A 109 18.32 5.79 8.58
N LEU A 110 17.03 5.51 8.35
CA LEU A 110 16.17 4.69 9.22
C LEU A 110 15.99 3.28 8.67
N TRP A 111 15.92 3.15 7.35
CA TRP A 111 15.54 1.93 6.68
C TRP A 111 16.03 1.92 5.24
N ARG A 112 16.40 0.73 4.76
CA ARG A 112 16.64 0.46 3.35
C ARG A 112 15.90 -0.82 2.95
N PRO A 113 15.44 -0.93 1.69
CA PRO A 113 14.89 -2.17 1.22
C PRO A 113 15.92 -3.30 1.37
N ASP A 114 15.44 -4.43 1.86
CA ASP A 114 16.24 -5.60 2.17
C ASP A 114 15.46 -6.89 1.86
N ASP A 115 16.03 -8.02 2.25
CA ASP A 115 15.45 -9.32 2.02
C ASP A 115 14.21 -9.61 2.93
N MET A 116 13.89 -8.72 3.86
CA MET A 116 12.65 -8.71 4.67
C MET A 116 11.54 -7.89 4.01
N THR A 117 11.85 -7.17 2.93
CA THR A 117 10.92 -6.31 2.22
C THR A 117 10.26 -7.06 1.06
N TRP A 118 8.93 -7.01 1.01
CA TRP A 118 8.15 -7.74 0.01
C TRP A 118 7.16 -6.81 -0.71
N VAL A 119 6.97 -7.03 -2.01
CA VAL A 119 5.89 -6.44 -2.80
C VAL A 119 5.03 -7.53 -3.40
N ILE A 120 3.72 -7.41 -3.21
CA ILE A 120 2.73 -8.33 -3.78
C ILE A 120 2.06 -7.65 -4.96
N VAL A 121 2.35 -8.15 -6.15
CA VAL A 121 1.72 -7.73 -7.40
C VAL A 121 0.51 -8.63 -7.63
N MET A 122 -0.68 -8.07 -7.49
CA MET A 122 -1.91 -8.80 -7.79
C MET A 122 -2.19 -8.73 -9.28
N ASP A 123 -2.02 -9.86 -9.96
CA ASP A 123 -2.43 -10.05 -11.34
C ASP A 123 -3.93 -10.40 -11.39
N VAL A 124 -4.68 -9.60 -12.14
CA VAL A 124 -6.12 -9.77 -12.29
C VAL A 124 -6.51 -9.48 -13.72
N ASP A 125 -7.30 -10.38 -14.30
CA ASP A 125 -7.89 -10.16 -15.62
C ASP A 125 -8.72 -8.87 -15.64
N ARG A 126 -8.65 -8.14 -16.75
CA ARG A 126 -9.30 -6.84 -16.94
C ARG A 126 -10.82 -6.95 -16.82
N ASN A 127 -11.44 -7.99 -17.39
CA ASN A 127 -12.88 -8.18 -17.32
C ASN A 127 -13.32 -8.53 -15.90
N LEU A 128 -12.58 -9.41 -15.23
CA LEU A 128 -12.83 -9.72 -13.81
C LEU A 128 -12.67 -8.47 -12.92
N ALA A 129 -11.63 -7.67 -13.15
CA ALA A 129 -11.39 -6.42 -12.43
C ALA A 129 -12.51 -5.40 -12.67
N ARG A 130 -13.03 -5.33 -13.90
CA ARG A 130 -14.17 -4.48 -14.29
C ARG A 130 -15.45 -4.93 -13.60
N GLN A 131 -15.79 -6.21 -13.66
CA GLN A 131 -16.96 -6.79 -12.97
C GLN A 131 -16.92 -6.47 -11.47
N ARG A 132 -15.78 -6.70 -10.82
CA ARG A 132 -15.56 -6.40 -9.39
C ARG A 132 -15.58 -4.90 -9.08
N PHE A 133 -15.31 -4.05 -10.05
CA PHE A 133 -15.39 -2.61 -9.88
C PHE A 133 -16.85 -2.14 -9.98
N MET A 134 -17.59 -2.61 -10.99
CA MET A 134 -18.99 -2.26 -11.21
C MET A 134 -19.88 -2.73 -10.06
N SER A 135 -19.62 -3.91 -9.50
CA SER A 135 -20.37 -4.43 -8.35
C SER A 135 -20.24 -3.59 -7.07
N ARG A 136 -19.22 -2.72 -6.99
CA ARG A 136 -18.95 -1.87 -5.81
C ARG A 136 -19.59 -0.47 -5.88
N GLY A 137 -20.27 -0.14 -6.98
CA GLY A 137 -21.14 1.04 -7.07
C GLY A 137 -20.51 2.37 -6.65
N ARG A 138 -19.31 2.72 -7.13
CA ARG A 138 -18.70 4.03 -6.87
C ARG A 138 -19.06 5.01 -7.99
N ALA A 139 -19.99 5.91 -7.73
CA ALA A 139 -20.33 6.99 -8.65
C ALA A 139 -19.10 7.87 -8.92
N GLY A 140 -18.82 8.14 -10.20
CA GLY A 140 -17.76 9.06 -10.64
C GLY A 140 -16.35 8.46 -10.79
N ASP A 141 -16.16 7.15 -10.58
CA ASP A 141 -14.88 6.50 -10.89
C ASP A 141 -14.84 5.99 -12.35
N GLU A 142 -13.82 6.38 -13.10
CA GLU A 142 -13.53 5.86 -14.46
C GLU A 142 -12.65 4.61 -14.35
N PHE A 143 -13.26 3.42 -14.47
CA PHE A 143 -12.52 2.15 -14.40
C PHE A 143 -11.40 2.07 -15.43
N GLU A 144 -11.69 2.40 -16.70
CA GLU A 144 -10.72 2.29 -17.81
C GLU A 144 -9.46 3.09 -17.50
N ARG A 145 -9.61 4.39 -17.23
CA ARG A 145 -8.49 5.28 -16.92
C ARG A 145 -7.63 4.74 -15.77
N ARG A 146 -8.26 4.28 -14.68
CA ARG A 146 -7.54 3.76 -13.51
C ARG A 146 -6.84 2.43 -13.76
N PHE A 147 -7.44 1.58 -14.58
CA PHE A 147 -6.84 0.30 -14.95
C PHE A 147 -5.64 0.52 -15.88
N ASP A 148 -5.78 1.41 -16.87
CA ASP A 148 -4.71 1.73 -17.82
C ASP A 148 -3.54 2.41 -17.13
N GLU A 149 -3.81 3.43 -16.30
CA GLU A 149 -2.78 4.04 -15.45
C GLU A 149 -2.07 3.00 -14.58
N HIS A 150 -2.79 1.99 -14.06
CA HIS A 150 -2.16 0.93 -13.28
C HIS A 150 -1.22 0.07 -14.13
N MET A 151 -1.66 -0.36 -15.31
CA MET A 151 -0.88 -1.19 -16.23
C MET A 151 0.37 -0.48 -16.74
N GLU A 152 0.27 0.82 -17.03
CA GLU A 152 1.40 1.65 -17.45
C GLU A 152 2.46 1.78 -16.36
N ASN A 153 2.05 1.91 -15.10
CA ASN A 153 2.96 2.24 -14.00
C ASN A 153 3.49 1.00 -13.25
N ILE A 154 2.80 -0.13 -13.26
CA ILE A 154 3.18 -1.28 -12.42
C ILE A 154 4.53 -1.89 -12.82
N GLY A 155 4.81 -2.02 -14.12
CA GLY A 155 6.07 -2.57 -14.62
C GLY A 155 7.29 -1.77 -14.15
N PRO A 156 7.35 -0.45 -14.43
CA PRO A 156 8.42 0.42 -13.95
C PRO A 156 8.59 0.42 -12.42
N ILE A 157 7.50 0.41 -11.66
CA ILE A 157 7.54 0.37 -10.19
C ILE A 157 8.18 -0.94 -9.71
N VAL A 158 7.71 -2.08 -10.21
CA VAL A 158 8.23 -3.40 -9.82
C VAL A 158 9.71 -3.54 -10.20
N ALA A 159 10.09 -3.04 -11.37
CA ALA A 159 11.49 -3.02 -11.80
C ALA A 159 12.37 -2.20 -10.84
N ALA A 160 11.94 -0.99 -10.47
CA ALA A 160 12.65 -0.15 -9.51
C ALA A 160 12.80 -0.83 -8.14
N MET A 161 11.69 -1.33 -7.58
CA MET A 161 11.71 -2.02 -6.28
C MET A 161 12.60 -3.27 -6.30
N LYS A 162 12.57 -4.04 -7.40
CA LYS A 162 13.43 -5.21 -7.57
C LYS A 162 14.91 -4.84 -7.65
N ASN A 163 15.25 -3.75 -8.35
CA ASN A 163 16.63 -3.23 -8.41
C ASN A 163 17.15 -2.81 -7.04
N ASP A 164 16.27 -2.37 -6.14
CA ASP A 164 16.62 -2.04 -4.75
C ASP A 164 16.65 -3.26 -3.81
N GLY A 165 16.43 -4.48 -4.31
CA GLY A 165 16.49 -5.71 -3.52
C GLY A 165 15.17 -6.16 -2.89
N VAL A 166 14.03 -5.55 -3.24
CA VAL A 166 12.71 -5.99 -2.76
C VAL A 166 12.34 -7.34 -3.37
N ASN A 167 11.84 -8.25 -2.53
CA ASN A 167 11.26 -9.51 -2.99
C ASN A 167 9.90 -9.28 -3.67
N VAL A 168 9.77 -9.70 -4.93
CA VAL A 168 8.54 -9.54 -5.72
C VAL A 168 7.77 -10.86 -5.76
N ILE A 169 6.49 -10.82 -5.36
CA ILE A 169 5.56 -11.93 -5.49
C ILE A 169 4.44 -11.54 -6.45
N GLU A 170 4.21 -12.36 -7.47
CA GLU A 170 3.02 -12.26 -8.31
C GLU A 170 1.94 -13.20 -7.78
N TYR A 171 0.79 -12.64 -7.43
CA TYR A 171 -0.37 -13.40 -6.99
C TYR A 171 -1.51 -13.25 -8.00
N LYS A 172 -1.83 -14.35 -8.70
CA LYS A 172 -2.95 -14.40 -9.63
C LYS A 172 -4.26 -14.51 -8.86
N SER A 173 -5.10 -13.50 -8.99
CA SER A 173 -6.39 -13.48 -8.32
C SER A 173 -7.34 -14.48 -8.98
N ALA A 174 -7.69 -15.54 -8.25
CA ALA A 174 -8.74 -16.46 -8.65
C ALA A 174 -10.13 -15.76 -8.69
N PRO A 175 -11.07 -16.25 -9.51
CA PRO A 175 -12.46 -15.78 -9.52
C PRO A 175 -13.11 -15.90 -8.14
N ASP A 176 -12.92 -17.06 -7.50
CA ASP A 176 -13.42 -17.39 -6.18
C ASP A 176 -12.38 -17.07 -5.10
N TYR A 177 -12.85 -16.49 -4.00
CA TYR A 177 -12.02 -16.19 -2.85
C TYR A 177 -11.94 -17.40 -1.93
N ASP A 178 -10.74 -17.98 -1.80
CA ASP A 178 -10.43 -19.02 -0.81
C ASP A 178 -9.25 -18.57 0.06
N ALA A 179 -9.55 -18.22 1.31
CA ALA A 179 -8.55 -17.79 2.28
C ALA A 179 -7.50 -18.87 2.57
N GLY A 180 -7.90 -20.15 2.63
CA GLY A 180 -7.00 -21.26 2.90
C GLY A 180 -6.01 -21.48 1.75
N ALA A 181 -6.50 -21.43 0.51
CA ALA A 181 -5.63 -21.51 -0.66
C ALA A 181 -4.65 -20.33 -0.75
N ILE A 182 -5.11 -19.12 -0.43
CA ILE A 182 -4.25 -17.92 -0.37
C ILE A 182 -3.15 -18.10 0.67
N LEU A 183 -3.49 -18.44 1.91
CA LEU A 183 -2.51 -18.61 2.98
C LEU A 183 -1.52 -19.73 2.66
N LYS A 184 -2.01 -20.84 2.08
CA LYS A 184 -1.15 -21.94 1.61
C LYS A 184 -0.15 -21.45 0.56
N PHE A 185 -0.60 -20.66 -0.41
CA PHE A 185 0.28 -20.06 -1.41
C PHE A 185 1.39 -19.23 -0.74
N PHE A 186 1.06 -18.28 0.12
CA PHE A 186 2.06 -17.42 0.79
C PHE A 186 2.99 -18.21 1.70
N SER A 187 2.48 -19.19 2.46
CA SER A 187 3.31 -20.05 3.31
C SER A 187 4.32 -20.92 2.55
N GLY A 188 4.05 -21.20 1.26
CA GLY A 188 4.93 -21.95 0.38
C GLY A 188 6.02 -21.13 -0.28
N ILE A 189 6.02 -19.80 -0.10
CA ILE A 189 7.04 -18.92 -0.67
C ILE A 189 8.31 -19.02 0.19
N PRO A 190 9.48 -19.34 -0.39
CA PRO A 190 10.72 -19.43 0.36
C PRO A 190 11.02 -18.15 1.14
N GLY A 191 11.29 -18.26 2.44
CA GLY A 191 11.60 -17.13 3.30
C GLY A 191 10.38 -16.34 3.80
N TRP A 192 9.18 -16.58 3.29
CA TRP A 192 8.00 -15.81 3.71
C TRP A 192 7.64 -16.06 5.17
N THR A 193 7.53 -17.31 5.59
CA THR A 193 7.10 -17.66 6.96
C THR A 193 8.16 -17.25 7.99
N GLU A 194 9.44 -17.39 7.67
CA GLU A 194 10.54 -17.03 8.57
C GLU A 194 10.65 -15.52 8.78
N ARG A 195 10.27 -14.73 7.77
CA ARG A 195 10.49 -13.28 7.73
C ARG A 195 9.24 -12.48 8.04
N VAL A 196 8.10 -12.92 7.51
CA VAL A 196 6.77 -12.30 7.70
C VAL A 196 5.98 -13.01 8.79
N GLY A 197 6.18 -14.31 8.98
CA GLY A 197 5.40 -15.17 9.88
C GLY A 197 5.83 -15.23 11.35
N LYS A 198 6.97 -14.65 11.74
CA LYS A 198 7.43 -14.57 13.15
C LYS A 198 6.62 -13.59 14.02
N GLY A 199 5.30 -13.52 13.81
CA GLY A 199 4.37 -12.68 14.57
C GLY A 199 3.44 -13.48 15.49
N SER A 200 3.68 -14.78 15.67
CA SER A 200 2.95 -15.60 16.62
C SER A 200 3.09 -15.01 18.01
N ARG A 201 1.94 -14.60 18.57
CA ARG A 201 1.76 -14.09 19.93
C ARG A 201 2.54 -14.95 20.93
N GLU A 202 3.49 -14.34 21.62
CA GLU A 202 3.78 -14.71 23.01
C GLU A 202 2.59 -14.34 23.89
#